data_AF-A0A3E1REU9-F1
#
_entry.id   AF-A0A3E1REU9-F1
#
_cell.length_a   1.000
_cell.length_b   1.000
_cell.length_c   1.000
_cell.angle_alpha   90.00
_cell.angle_beta   90.00
_cell.angle_gamma   90.00
#
_symmetry.space_group_name_H-M   'P 1'
#
loop_
_entity.id
_entity.type
_entity.pdbx_description
1 polymer ?
#
loop_
_entity_poly.entity_id
_entity_poly.type
_entity_poly.pdbx_seq_one_letter_code
_entity_poly.pdbx_strand_id
1 'polypeptide(L)'
;MMTDAQLKARDAKRDIGAELLESVRQLKAGETVRSTTFEPLPDGSVRRTVAGPDGVVQKQEVLTGPKWQLMAARSQSGMSQSEFARATGVSVRTLQEWEQGRKVPSGAAQSLLKLISRHPELLAELA
;
A
#
# COMPACT_ATOMS: atom_id res chain seq x y z
N MET A 1 16.85 23.23 -12.29
CA MET A 1 17.23 22.04 -11.50
C MET A 1 18.50 22.39 -10.73
N MET A 2 18.63 21.94 -9.48
CA MET A 2 19.87 22.16 -8.72
C MET A 2 21.00 21.27 -9.25
N THR A 3 22.23 21.75 -9.21
CA THR A 3 23.42 21.00 -9.65
C THR A 3 23.85 19.97 -8.60
N ASP A 4 24.60 18.94 -9.00
CA ASP A 4 25.12 17.91 -8.09
C ASP A 4 25.94 18.49 -6.92
N ALA A 5 26.66 19.58 -7.16
CA ALA A 5 27.39 20.29 -6.12
C ALA A 5 26.45 20.96 -5.10
N GLN A 6 25.32 21.50 -5.56
CA GLN A 6 24.29 22.07 -4.71
C GLN A 6 23.54 21.00 -3.90
N LEU A 7 23.30 19.82 -4.48
CA LEU A 7 22.75 18.67 -3.75
C LEU A 7 23.70 18.21 -2.64
N LYS A 8 24.99 17.99 -2.96
CA LYS A 8 26.00 17.59 -1.98
C LYS A 8 26.16 18.59 -0.84
N ALA A 9 26.19 19.89 -1.14
CA ALA A 9 26.30 20.93 -0.12
C ALA A 9 25.07 21.00 0.81
N ARG A 10 23.88 20.73 0.26
CA ARG A 10 22.64 20.62 1.04
C ARG A 10 22.64 19.39 1.94
N ASP A 11 22.99 18.24 1.38
CA ASP A 11 22.91 16.96 2.08
C ASP A 11 24.08 16.78 3.08
N ALA A 12 25.20 17.49 2.92
CA ALA A 12 26.32 17.51 3.88
C ALA A 12 25.96 18.08 5.26
N LYS A 13 24.88 18.86 5.37
CA LYS A 13 24.38 19.42 6.63
C LYS A 13 23.12 18.73 7.13
N ARG A 14 22.68 17.69 6.44
CA ARG A 14 21.40 17.02 6.69
C ARG A 14 21.60 15.85 7.63
N ASP A 15 21.04 15.95 8.83
CA ASP A 15 21.04 14.86 9.80
C ASP A 15 19.85 13.93 9.52
N ILE A 16 20.10 12.95 8.67
CA ILE A 16 19.10 11.94 8.28
C ILE A 16 18.62 11.14 9.51
N GLY A 17 19.48 10.95 10.51
CA GLY A 17 19.13 10.24 11.74
C GLY A 17 18.11 11.01 12.57
N ALA A 18 18.30 12.32 12.72
CA ALA A 18 17.36 13.19 13.41
C ALA A 18 16.01 13.29 12.67
N GLU A 19 16.02 13.40 11.34
CA GLU A 19 14.79 13.45 10.53
C GLU A 19 13.97 12.15 10.59
N LEU A 20 14.64 10.99 10.59
CA LEU A 20 13.97 9.70 10.74
C LEU A 20 13.38 9.51 12.14
N LEU A 21 14.10 9.93 13.18
CA LEU A 21 13.60 9.90 14.56
C LEU A 21 12.38 10.78 14.73
N GLU A 22 12.37 11.96 14.12
CA GLU A 22 11.23 12.87 14.14
C GLU A 22 10.03 12.28 13.41
N SER A 23 10.24 11.67 12.24
CA SER A 23 9.19 10.95 11.50
C SER A 23 8.58 9.80 12.32
N VAL A 24 9.41 9.05 13.07
CA VAL A 24 8.94 7.99 13.97
C VAL A 24 8.17 8.55 15.16
N ARG A 25 8.57 9.70 15.71
CA ARG A 25 7.84 10.38 16.79
C ARG A 25 6.48 10.88 16.31
N GLN A 26 6.42 11.49 15.12
CA GLN A 26 5.17 11.92 14.47
C GLN A 26 4.23 10.73 14.23
N LEU A 27 4.75 9.62 13.69
CA LEU A 27 3.99 8.38 13.55
C LEU A 27 3.46 7.85 14.89
N LYS A 28 4.27 7.89 15.96
CA LYS A 28 3.86 7.49 17.32
C LYS A 28 2.87 8.46 17.96
N ALA A 29 2.92 9.74 17.58
CA ALA A 29 1.99 10.79 18.02
C ALA A 29 0.67 10.78 17.25
N GLY A 30 0.52 9.93 16.23
CA GLY A 30 -0.67 9.86 15.39
C GLY A 30 -0.71 10.91 14.28
N GLU A 31 0.38 11.66 14.07
CA GLU A 31 0.58 12.49 12.87
C GLU A 31 0.88 11.54 11.70
N THR A 32 -0.21 11.02 11.14
CA THR A 32 -0.18 9.92 10.18
C THR A 32 0.55 10.33 8.90
N VAL A 33 1.42 9.46 8.39
CA VAL A 33 1.69 9.43 6.95
C VAL A 33 0.42 8.92 6.26
N ARG A 34 0.13 9.41 5.04
CA ARG A 34 -1.06 9.04 4.22
C ARG A 34 -1.62 7.65 4.57
N SER A 35 -2.82 7.61 5.16
CA SER A 35 -3.43 6.37 5.64
C SER A 35 -4.47 5.83 4.65
N THR A 36 -4.70 4.52 4.67
CA THR A 36 -5.79 3.88 3.90
C THR A 36 -6.56 2.96 4.84
N THR A 37 -7.84 3.27 5.03
CA THR A 37 -8.77 2.50 5.88
C THR A 37 -9.79 1.77 5.02
N PHE A 38 -10.14 0.55 5.42
CA PHE A 38 -11.16 -0.28 4.77
C PHE A 38 -12.29 -0.55 5.77
N GLU A 39 -13.50 -0.11 5.45
CA GLU A 39 -14.69 -0.33 6.27
C GLU A 39 -15.68 -1.24 5.52
N PRO A 40 -15.98 -2.45 6.05
CA PRO A 40 -16.94 -3.35 5.41
C PRO A 40 -18.36 -2.80 5.50
N LEU A 41 -19.13 -2.94 4.42
CA LEU A 41 -20.52 -2.50 4.32
C LEU A 41 -21.48 -3.71 4.40
N PRO A 42 -22.76 -3.50 4.83
CA PRO A 42 -23.73 -4.59 5.01
C PRO A 42 -24.04 -5.39 3.73
N ASP A 43 -23.85 -4.80 2.56
CA ASP A 43 -24.04 -5.43 1.25
C ASP A 43 -22.82 -6.26 0.78
N GLY A 44 -21.78 -6.37 1.61
CA GLY A 44 -20.54 -7.08 1.30
C GLY A 44 -19.55 -6.26 0.47
N SER A 45 -19.84 -5.00 0.16
CA SER A 45 -18.86 -4.06 -0.40
C SER A 45 -17.95 -3.48 0.69
N VAL A 46 -16.87 -2.79 0.29
CA VAL A 46 -15.91 -2.20 1.24
C VAL A 46 -15.70 -0.73 0.89
N ARG A 47 -15.94 0.16 1.85
CA ARG A 47 -15.58 1.57 1.73
C ARG A 47 -14.10 1.75 2.00
N ARG A 48 -13.36 2.22 0.99
CA ARG A 48 -11.96 2.60 1.13
C ARG A 48 -11.87 4.11 1.31
N THR A 49 -11.21 4.53 2.38
CA THR A 49 -10.91 5.94 2.67
C THR A 49 -9.40 6.13 2.65
N VAL A 50 -8.92 7.06 1.84
CA VAL A 50 -7.51 7.46 1.80
C VAL A 50 -7.42 8.86 2.38
N ALA A 51 -6.77 9.00 3.53
CA ALA A 51 -6.53 10.29 4.16
C ALA A 51 -5.08 10.74 3.90
N GLY A 52 -4.91 12.05 3.69
CA GLY A 52 -3.60 12.68 3.65
C GLY A 52 -2.95 12.75 5.03
N PRO A 53 -1.72 13.29 5.12
CA PRO A 53 -1.03 13.44 6.40
C PRO A 53 -1.73 14.37 7.40
N ASP A 54 -2.52 15.29 6.87
CA ASP A 54 -3.40 16.23 7.55
C ASP A 54 -4.73 15.62 8.01
N GLY A 55 -4.94 14.31 7.78
CA GLY A 55 -6.21 13.63 8.05
C GLY A 55 -7.33 13.97 7.05
N VAL A 56 -7.06 14.84 6.08
CA VAL A 56 -8.06 15.22 5.05
C VAL A 56 -8.27 14.04 4.12
N VAL A 57 -9.53 13.64 3.94
CA VAL A 57 -9.89 12.57 3.01
C VAL A 57 -9.59 13.02 1.58
N GLN A 58 -8.58 12.40 0.98
CA GLN A 58 -8.18 12.64 -0.41
C GLN A 58 -9.02 11.81 -1.40
N LYS A 59 -9.47 10.63 -0.97
CA LYS A 59 -10.28 9.74 -1.80
C LYS A 59 -11.17 8.85 -0.95
N GLN A 60 -12.44 8.75 -1.32
CA GLN A 60 -13.39 7.77 -0.78
C GLN A 60 -14.04 7.02 -1.94
N GLU A 61 -13.96 5.69 -1.94
CA GLU A 61 -14.58 4.86 -2.98
C GLU A 61 -15.18 3.59 -2.37
N VAL A 62 -16.28 3.10 -2.94
CA VAL A 62 -16.83 1.79 -2.61
C VAL A 62 -16.18 0.77 -3.53
N LEU A 63 -15.47 -0.18 -2.94
CA LEU A 63 -14.83 -1.29 -3.64
C LEU A 63 -15.77 -2.50 -3.61
N THR A 64 -15.94 -3.12 -4.78
CA THR A 64 -16.70 -4.36 -4.95
C THR A 64 -15.81 -5.45 -5.53
N GLY A 65 -16.18 -6.70 -5.27
CA GLY A 65 -15.56 -7.87 -5.90
C GLY A 65 -14.07 -8.08 -5.56
N PRO A 66 -13.28 -8.68 -6.48
CA PRO A 66 -11.91 -9.13 -6.21
C PRO A 66 -10.91 -8.00 -5.86
N LYS A 67 -11.25 -6.75 -6.20
CA LYS A 67 -10.36 -5.59 -6.01
C LYS A 67 -10.08 -5.32 -4.53
N TRP A 68 -11.10 -5.38 -3.68
CA TRP A 68 -10.89 -5.16 -2.24
C TRP A 68 -10.11 -6.32 -1.61
N GLN A 69 -10.37 -7.56 -2.04
CA GLN A 69 -9.71 -8.76 -1.52
C GLN A 69 -8.20 -8.70 -1.74
N LEU A 70 -7.79 -8.26 -2.94
CA LEU A 70 -6.39 -8.01 -3.26
C LEU A 70 -5.76 -6.99 -2.31
N MET A 71 -6.38 -5.82 -2.17
CA MET A 71 -5.83 -4.73 -1.34
C MET A 71 -5.78 -5.12 0.14
N ALA A 72 -6.81 -5.83 0.62
CA ALA A 72 -6.87 -6.32 1.99
C ALA A 72 -5.81 -7.39 2.24
N ALA A 73 -5.66 -8.37 1.35
CA ALA A 73 -4.63 -9.41 1.45
C ALA A 73 -3.22 -8.79 1.50
N ARG A 74 -2.92 -7.83 0.61
CA ARG A 74 -1.64 -7.13 0.65
C ARG A 74 -1.47 -6.34 1.95
N SER A 75 -2.47 -5.59 2.37
CA SER A 75 -2.38 -4.78 3.60
C SER A 75 -2.18 -5.66 4.84
N GLN A 76 -2.84 -6.82 4.92
CA GLN A 76 -2.71 -7.76 6.03
C GLN A 76 -1.34 -8.47 6.04
N SER A 77 -0.74 -8.69 4.87
CA SER A 77 0.59 -9.31 4.77
C SER A 77 1.73 -8.43 5.28
N GLY A 78 1.50 -7.13 5.48
CA GLY A 78 2.56 -6.16 5.81
C GLY A 78 3.54 -5.87 4.67
N MET A 79 3.37 -6.49 3.50
CA MET A 79 4.26 -6.32 2.36
C MET A 79 4.04 -5.00 1.63
N SER A 80 5.14 -4.41 1.16
CA SER A 80 5.14 -3.36 0.15
C SER A 80 4.53 -3.87 -1.16
N GLN A 81 4.14 -2.96 -2.04
CA GLN A 81 3.62 -3.31 -3.36
C GLN A 81 4.64 -4.11 -4.19
N SER A 82 5.94 -3.83 -4.05
CA SER A 82 7.00 -4.55 -4.75
C SER A 82 7.22 -5.97 -4.22
N GLU A 83 7.18 -6.15 -2.90
CA GLU A 83 7.33 -7.47 -2.27
C GLU A 83 6.14 -8.37 -2.63
N PHE A 84 4.92 -7.84 -2.52
CA PHE A 84 3.72 -8.58 -2.86
C PHE A 84 3.67 -8.95 -4.35
N ALA A 85 4.06 -8.03 -5.24
CA ALA A 85 4.15 -8.32 -6.67
C ALA A 85 5.15 -9.45 -6.96
N ARG A 86 6.32 -9.44 -6.30
CA ARG A 86 7.33 -10.49 -6.43
C ARG A 86 6.79 -11.85 -5.96
N ALA A 87 6.22 -11.90 -4.75
CA ALA A 87 5.65 -13.12 -4.19
C ALA A 87 4.51 -13.69 -5.04
N THR A 88 3.71 -12.84 -5.66
CA THR A 88 2.60 -13.28 -6.52
C THR A 88 3.00 -13.51 -7.99
N GLY A 89 4.27 -13.33 -8.34
CA GLY A 89 4.79 -13.57 -9.70
C GLY A 89 4.28 -12.56 -10.74
N VAL A 90 3.89 -11.35 -10.34
CA VAL A 90 3.40 -10.30 -11.25
C VAL A 90 4.29 -9.07 -11.22
N SER A 91 4.23 -8.24 -12.27
CA SER A 91 4.92 -6.96 -12.24
C SER A 91 4.26 -5.99 -11.25
N VAL A 92 5.04 -5.09 -10.64
CA VAL A 92 4.52 -4.00 -9.79
C VAL A 92 3.47 -3.18 -10.55
N ARG A 93 3.70 -2.95 -11.85
CA ARG A 93 2.74 -2.21 -12.69
C ARG A 93 1.43 -2.96 -12.89
N THR A 94 1.48 -4.28 -13.07
CA THR A 94 0.28 -5.13 -13.15
C THR A 94 -0.53 -5.05 -11.85
N LEU A 95 0.15 -5.17 -10.71
CA LEU A 95 -0.48 -5.05 -9.39
C LEU A 95 -1.12 -3.66 -9.21
N GLN A 96 -0.44 -2.59 -9.62
CA GLN A 96 -1.00 -1.22 -9.59
C GLN A 96 -2.25 -1.07 -10.47
N GLU A 97 -2.25 -1.65 -11.67
CA GLU A 97 -3.42 -1.61 -12.57
C GLU A 97 -4.61 -2.36 -11.97
N TRP A 98 -4.38 -3.45 -11.24
CA TRP A 98 -5.42 -4.17 -10.50
C TRP A 98 -5.94 -3.37 -9.30
N GLU A 99 -5.06 -2.87 -8.44
CA GLU A 99 -5.46 -2.08 -7.25
C GLU A 99 -6.15 -0.77 -7.62
N GLN A 100 -5.83 -0.19 -8.77
CA GLN A 100 -6.49 1.03 -9.28
C GLN A 100 -7.79 0.71 -10.03
N GLY A 101 -8.06 -0.57 -10.32
CA GLY A 101 -9.25 -1.01 -11.05
C GLY A 101 -9.20 -0.73 -12.55
N ARG A 102 -8.01 -0.46 -13.12
CA ARG A 102 -7.82 -0.31 -14.57
C ARG A 102 -7.87 -1.65 -15.30
N LYS A 103 -7.50 -2.73 -14.61
CA LYS A 103 -7.56 -4.11 -15.12
C LYS A 103 -8.12 -5.04 -14.07
N VAL A 104 -8.67 -6.15 -14.54
CA VAL A 104 -9.17 -7.24 -13.69
C VAL A 104 -8.14 -8.38 -13.73
N PRO A 105 -7.77 -8.99 -12.58
CA PRO A 105 -6.90 -10.17 -12.58
C PRO A 105 -7.54 -11.34 -13.32
N SER A 106 -6.71 -12.24 -13.88
CA SER A 106 -7.21 -13.48 -14.48
C SER A 106 -7.91 -14.37 -13.44
N GLY A 107 -8.73 -15.33 -13.88
CA GLY A 107 -9.44 -16.23 -12.96
C GLY A 107 -8.50 -17.02 -12.03
N ALA A 108 -7.34 -17.44 -12.53
CA ALA A 108 -6.29 -18.07 -11.73
C ALA A 108 -5.72 -17.10 -10.68
N ALA A 109 -5.40 -15.86 -11.08
CA ALA A 109 -4.93 -14.84 -10.15
C ALA A 109 -5.97 -14.51 -9.08
N GLN A 110 -7.25 -14.39 -9.43
CA GLN A 110 -8.34 -14.18 -8.46
C GLN A 110 -8.42 -15.34 -7.45
N SER A 111 -8.25 -16.58 -7.91
CA SER A 111 -8.26 -17.77 -7.04
C SER A 111 -7.09 -17.75 -6.05
N LEU A 112 -5.88 -17.41 -6.53
CA LEU A 112 -4.69 -17.24 -5.69
C LEU A 112 -4.89 -16.13 -4.65
N LEU A 113 -5.40 -14.96 -5.06
CA LEU A 113 -5.66 -13.84 -4.16
C LEU A 113 -6.70 -14.18 -3.09
N LYS A 114 -7.73 -14.95 -3.45
CA LYS A 114 -8.74 -15.44 -2.52
C LYS A 114 -8.16 -16.46 -1.52
N LEU A 115 -7.17 -17.26 -1.94
CA LEU A 115 -6.45 -18.18 -1.06
C LEU A 115 -5.56 -17.39 -0.08
N ILE A 116 -4.73 -16.48 -0.59
CA ILE A 116 -3.84 -15.61 0.20
C ILE A 116 -4.63 -14.76 1.19
N SER A 117 -5.81 -14.26 0.82
CA SER A 117 -6.68 -13.49 1.74
C SER A 117 -7.16 -14.30 2.95
N ARG A 118 -7.15 -15.64 2.89
CA ARG A 118 -7.51 -16.52 4.01
C ARG A 118 -6.29 -17.07 4.74
N HIS A 119 -5.19 -17.18 4.01
CA HIS A 119 -3.93 -17.78 4.44
C HIS A 119 -2.77 -16.86 4.08
N PRO A 120 -2.65 -15.68 4.72
CA PRO A 120 -1.58 -14.72 4.40
C PRO A 120 -0.18 -15.28 4.64
N GLU A 121 -0.04 -16.28 5.52
CA GLU A 121 1.20 -17.01 5.78
C GLU A 121 1.79 -17.66 4.52
N LEU A 122 0.96 -18.06 3.55
CA LEU A 122 1.41 -18.71 2.31
C LEU A 122 2.23 -17.77 1.41
N LEU A 123 2.11 -16.46 1.57
CA LEU A 123 2.94 -15.52 0.81
C LEU A 123 4.43 -15.69 1.11
N ALA A 124 4.78 -16.13 2.32
CA ALA A 124 6.18 -16.38 2.68
C ALA A 124 6.77 -17.58 1.93
N GLU A 125 5.94 -18.54 1.51
CA GLU A 125 6.38 -19.70 0.72
C GLU A 125 6.58 -19.36 -0.77
N LEU A 126 6.02 -18.23 -1.23
CA LEU A 126 6.11 -17.78 -2.62
C LEU A 126 7.21 -16.73 -2.86
N ALA A 127 7.87 -16.26 -1.80
CA ALA A 127 8.80 -15.13 -1.82
C ALA A 127 10.22 -15.49 -2.28
#